data_AF-A0A818GEE9-F1
#
_entry.id   AF-A0A818GEE9-F1
#
_cell.length_a   1.000
_cell.length_b   1.000
_cell.length_c   1.000
_cell.angle_alpha   90.00
_cell.angle_beta   90.00
_cell.angle_gamma   90.00
#
_symmetry.space_group_name_H-M   'P 1'
#
loop_
_entity.id
_entity.type
_entity.pdbx_description
1 polymer ?
#
loop_
_entity_poly.entity_id
_entity_poly.type
_entity_poly.pdbx_seq_one_letter_code
_entity_poly.pdbx_strand_id
1 'polypeptide(L)'
;MSNPFLILSDSSSTSTNPYSTSSSKTVSINNDSSLSSTIYKDILEYVLLCTIDEEPSSSLIYLAELAVELPDNWNKNFIDQALFERLHMPDPSSHLLTSTTKQSTIRNDMNIITETRCLHYLAGCYQRLLRQRDHFKLVLEDIRKLFIDHTKTAISLPDLYDGQDLSKQWLELLIDGQENPVLYEYIDCINNDCLSPITDEIEILYSSVFRHMYKMIQPFDYFSTELITYIDALKYLAKWSGLIIFRLSHPKTVSNRSMQNLFGSSDGGRAFEDTLVGSLLSKSCLPSLPGKPYLFFEKPKVMSEHDVDLTAKTMWQPMRTYQQNLSDLFLAFVKNGDVRNDILKWIGDCLVENRGKNKEWSSHSLLTAYVFVSDGFLLNLNLILLNLARPFCEPYSSKLLKINPIYVISQNENVHLKDLYKDTPIIVRDEENTSEKNNTITFNFITEIFFMSHLSYSCSVQRLHRKLLKINEELSQVQHAYNDATRLNGVNDENVQRLEDAMEKGLTAFLNIKTVLNEPCLLELSNALFTASCSWLVHLASLSDQIENVETIQMIKQLPLISKPNRQLSYIPEFIMENITDYLRFLGRFNVQLFEFCLQMK
;
A
#
# COMPACT_ATOMS: atom_id res chain seq x y z
N MET A 1 -30.26 -3.60 -26.15
CA MET A 1 -31.62 -3.06 -26.41
C MET A 1 -32.13 -2.55 -25.07
N SER A 2 -31.97 -1.28 -24.72
CA SER A 2 -32.67 -0.07 -25.19
C SER A 2 -34.00 0.20 -24.47
N ASN A 3 -33.89 0.97 -23.39
CA ASN A 3 -34.67 2.15 -22.96
C ASN A 3 -36.21 2.09 -22.77
N PRO A 4 -36.72 2.34 -21.55
CA PRO A 4 -38.13 2.63 -21.27
C PRO A 4 -38.32 4.09 -20.83
N PHE A 5 -38.36 5.02 -21.79
CA PHE A 5 -38.99 6.33 -21.60
C PHE A 5 -39.69 6.72 -22.90
N LEU A 6 -41.00 6.50 -22.99
CA LEU A 6 -41.94 7.32 -23.76
C LEU A 6 -43.37 6.78 -23.62
N ILE A 7 -44.30 7.73 -23.46
CA ILE A 7 -45.78 7.71 -23.57
C ILE A 7 -46.38 8.25 -22.25
N LEU A 8 -46.41 9.57 -22.02
CA LEU A 8 -47.35 10.58 -22.54
C LEU A 8 -48.82 10.31 -22.19
N SER A 9 -49.32 11.14 -21.27
CA SER A 9 -50.56 11.93 -21.35
C SER A 9 -51.69 11.41 -22.24
N ASP A 10 -52.81 11.04 -21.61
CA ASP A 10 -54.09 11.79 -21.67
C ASP A 10 -55.24 10.91 -21.14
N SER A 11 -56.05 11.46 -20.21
CA SER A 11 -57.51 11.51 -20.37
C SER A 11 -58.19 12.03 -19.10
N SER A 12 -58.91 13.14 -19.31
CA SER A 12 -59.90 13.77 -18.45
C SER A 12 -61.03 12.85 -17.97
N SER A 13 -61.51 13.05 -16.73
CA SER A 13 -62.94 12.94 -16.43
C SER A 13 -63.35 13.86 -15.26
N THR A 14 -64.38 14.64 -15.55
CA THR A 14 -65.12 15.57 -14.70
C THR A 14 -66.07 14.85 -13.74
N SER A 15 -66.15 15.27 -12.46
CA SER A 15 -67.44 15.36 -11.75
C SER A 15 -67.36 16.14 -10.43
N THR A 16 -68.12 17.25 -10.41
CA THR A 16 -69.00 17.75 -9.33
C THR A 16 -68.44 18.08 -7.94
N ASN A 17 -68.34 19.40 -7.69
CA ASN A 17 -68.55 20.05 -6.40
C ASN A 17 -70.02 19.86 -5.94
N PRO A 18 -70.32 19.83 -4.62
CA PRO A 18 -70.75 21.09 -3.98
C PRO A 18 -70.33 21.30 -2.50
N TYR A 19 -69.96 22.55 -2.21
CA TYR A 19 -70.15 23.32 -0.97
C TYR A 19 -69.88 22.68 0.40
N SER A 20 -68.88 23.22 1.12
CA SER A 20 -69.19 24.04 2.31
C SER A 20 -68.02 24.93 2.72
N THR A 21 -68.39 26.17 2.96
CA THR A 21 -67.66 27.32 3.51
C THR A 21 -67.07 27.06 4.89
N SER A 22 -65.81 27.41 5.12
CA SER A 22 -65.39 28.02 6.39
C SER A 22 -64.14 28.89 6.23
N SER A 23 -64.38 30.19 6.36
CA SER A 23 -63.53 31.23 6.94
C SER A 23 -62.00 31.08 6.88
N SER A 24 -61.43 31.96 6.06
CA SER A 24 -60.08 32.52 6.18
C SER A 24 -59.69 32.81 7.64
N LYS A 25 -58.65 32.13 8.12
CA LYS A 25 -57.76 32.64 9.15
C LYS A 25 -56.35 32.64 8.58
N THR A 26 -55.91 33.81 8.15
CA THR A 26 -54.51 34.20 8.07
C THR A 26 -53.84 33.85 9.40
N VAL A 27 -53.07 32.76 9.41
CA VAL A 27 -52.12 32.47 10.48
C VAL A 27 -50.76 32.96 10.00
N SER A 28 -50.21 33.84 10.82
CA SER A 28 -48.98 34.61 10.73
C SER A 28 -47.71 33.78 10.55
N ILE A 29 -46.82 34.30 9.70
CA ILE A 29 -45.47 33.85 9.34
C ILE A 29 -44.46 34.15 10.47
N ASN A 30 -44.66 33.62 11.69
CA ASN A 30 -43.78 33.89 12.85
C ASN A 30 -43.15 32.64 13.50
N ASN A 31 -43.39 31.42 12.99
CA ASN A 31 -42.90 30.20 13.63
C ASN A 31 -41.48 29.75 13.21
N ASP A 32 -40.98 30.20 12.06
CA ASP A 32 -39.69 29.74 11.52
C ASP A 32 -38.47 30.36 12.24
N SER A 33 -38.57 31.60 12.72
CA SER A 33 -37.45 32.29 13.40
C SER A 33 -37.19 31.76 14.81
N SER A 34 -38.25 31.46 15.58
CA SER A 34 -38.11 30.87 16.92
C SER A 34 -37.58 29.44 16.87
N LEU A 35 -38.04 28.65 15.89
CA LEU A 35 -37.58 27.27 15.71
C LEU A 35 -36.10 27.24 15.31
N SER A 36 -35.67 28.14 14.41
CA SER A 36 -34.26 28.28 14.05
C SER A 36 -33.39 28.69 15.24
N SER A 37 -33.88 29.57 16.12
CA SER A 37 -33.12 30.00 17.30
C SER A 37 -32.86 28.84 18.27
N THR A 38 -33.86 28.00 18.51
CA THR A 38 -33.71 26.80 19.36
C THR A 38 -32.73 25.80 18.76
N ILE A 39 -32.78 25.61 17.43
CA ILE A 39 -31.87 24.69 16.72
C ILE A 39 -30.40 25.10 16.91
N TYR A 40 -30.07 26.39 16.86
CA TYR A 40 -28.70 26.86 17.06
C TYR A 40 -28.25 26.71 18.53
N LYS A 41 -29.15 26.94 19.51
CA LYS A 41 -28.83 26.64 20.92
C LYS A 41 -28.54 25.15 21.12
N ASP A 42 -29.35 24.29 20.51
CA ASP A 42 -29.14 22.83 20.54
C ASP A 42 -27.81 22.43 19.87
N ILE A 43 -27.38 23.14 18.81
CA ILE A 43 -26.06 22.92 18.21
C ILE A 43 -24.96 23.26 19.23
N LEU A 44 -25.05 24.40 19.91
CA LEU A 44 -24.08 24.79 20.92
C LEU A 44 -23.95 23.72 22.02
N GLU A 45 -25.07 23.26 22.57
CA GLU A 45 -25.07 22.35 23.71
C GLU A 45 -24.83 20.88 23.34
N TYR A 46 -25.44 20.37 22.25
CA TYR A 46 -25.37 18.94 21.91
C TYR A 46 -24.30 18.61 20.88
N VAL A 47 -23.89 19.57 20.05
CA VAL A 47 -22.87 19.35 19.02
C VAL A 47 -21.52 19.92 19.48
N LEU A 48 -21.46 21.17 19.94
CA LEU A 48 -20.22 21.79 20.42
C LEU A 48 -19.94 21.43 21.90
N LEU A 49 -20.92 20.91 22.65
CA LEU A 49 -20.77 20.61 24.08
C LEU A 49 -20.35 21.86 24.90
N CYS A 50 -20.85 23.02 24.48
CA CYS A 50 -20.57 24.32 25.09
C CYS A 50 -21.87 24.97 25.59
N THR A 51 -21.74 25.99 26.43
CA THR A 51 -22.85 26.81 26.92
C THR A 51 -22.40 28.22 27.25
N ILE A 52 -23.33 29.16 27.22
CA ILE A 52 -23.18 30.52 27.77
C ILE A 52 -24.01 30.70 29.05
N ASP A 53 -24.75 29.67 29.47
CA ASP A 53 -25.53 29.67 30.70
C ASP A 53 -24.62 29.23 31.87
N GLU A 54 -24.60 29.98 32.97
CA GLU A 54 -23.79 29.65 34.16
C GLU A 54 -24.30 28.40 34.90
N GLU A 55 -25.56 28.02 34.69
CA GLU A 55 -26.21 26.86 35.31
C GLU A 55 -26.76 25.90 34.24
N PRO A 56 -25.90 25.17 33.52
CA PRO A 56 -26.35 24.27 32.45
C PRO A 56 -27.02 23.01 33.00
N SER A 57 -27.95 22.48 32.21
CA SER A 57 -28.68 21.25 32.52
C SER A 57 -27.79 19.99 32.47
N SER A 58 -26.66 20.05 31.76
CA SER A 58 -25.70 18.97 31.55
C SER A 58 -24.26 19.46 31.68
N SER A 59 -23.28 18.56 31.70
CA SER A 59 -21.87 18.95 31.75
C SER A 59 -21.43 19.53 30.41
N LEU A 60 -21.07 20.82 30.40
CA LEU A 60 -20.74 21.60 29.20
C LEU A 60 -19.58 22.55 29.48
N ILE A 61 -18.88 22.97 28.43
CA ILE A 61 -17.84 24.00 28.51
C ILE A 61 -18.48 25.39 28.50
N TYR A 62 -18.17 26.20 29.50
CA TYR A 62 -18.63 27.58 29.57
C TYR A 62 -17.77 28.50 28.69
N LEU A 63 -18.42 29.24 27.80
CA LEU A 63 -17.79 30.23 26.93
C LEU A 63 -17.95 31.62 27.54
N ALA A 64 -16.99 31.98 28.39
CA ALA A 64 -17.07 33.19 29.22
C ALA A 64 -17.01 34.48 28.40
N GLU A 65 -16.27 34.49 27.29
CA GLU A 65 -16.14 35.70 26.45
C GLU A 65 -17.46 35.95 25.70
N LEU A 66 -18.05 34.91 25.13
CA LEU A 66 -19.35 34.99 24.48
C LEU A 66 -20.53 35.22 25.42
N ALA A 67 -20.45 34.78 26.68
CA ALA A 67 -21.52 35.02 27.65
C ALA A 67 -21.70 36.52 27.97
N VAL A 68 -20.65 37.34 27.79
CA VAL A 68 -20.74 38.80 27.96
C VAL A 68 -21.53 39.46 26.83
N GLU A 69 -21.44 38.92 25.62
CA GLU A 69 -22.17 39.38 24.43
C GLU A 69 -23.39 38.50 24.18
N LEU A 70 -24.40 38.59 25.07
CA LEU A 70 -25.65 37.83 24.94
C LEU A 70 -26.25 38.03 23.53
N PRO A 71 -26.44 36.95 22.74
CA PRO A 71 -26.89 37.09 21.37
C PRO A 71 -28.35 37.52 21.32
N ASP A 72 -28.63 38.65 20.67
CA ASP A 72 -30.00 39.09 20.38
C ASP A 72 -30.74 38.11 19.45
N ASN A 73 -30.00 37.39 18.59
CA ASN A 73 -30.53 36.37 17.68
C ASN A 73 -29.51 35.24 17.47
N TRP A 74 -29.92 33.99 17.77
CA TRP A 74 -29.10 32.81 17.51
C TRP A 74 -29.01 32.51 16.02
N ASN A 75 -27.79 32.49 15.48
CA ASN A 75 -27.53 32.27 14.05
C ASN A 75 -26.20 31.53 13.83
N LYS A 76 -25.90 31.21 12.56
CA LYS A 76 -24.65 30.55 12.16
C LYS A 76 -23.39 31.28 12.62
N ASN A 77 -23.36 32.61 12.55
CA ASN A 77 -22.18 33.40 12.92
C ASN A 77 -21.90 33.29 14.43
N PHE A 78 -22.94 33.18 15.26
CA PHE A 78 -22.76 32.94 16.69
C PHE A 78 -22.14 31.55 16.95
N ILE A 79 -22.59 30.51 16.22
CA ILE A 79 -21.97 29.17 16.32
C ILE A 79 -20.53 29.18 15.82
N ASP A 80 -20.23 29.96 14.78
CA ASP A 80 -18.88 30.16 14.26
C ASP A 80 -17.95 30.79 15.31
N GLN A 81 -18.41 31.86 15.98
CA GLN A 81 -17.68 32.48 17.09
C GLN A 81 -17.49 31.53 18.27
N ALA A 82 -18.54 30.81 18.67
CA ALA A 82 -18.47 29.83 19.76
C ALA A 82 -17.49 28.69 19.46
N LEU A 83 -17.49 28.22 18.22
CA LEU A 83 -16.52 27.23 17.77
C LEU A 83 -15.09 27.80 17.81
N PHE A 84 -14.89 29.03 17.35
CA PHE A 84 -13.58 29.69 17.37
C PHE A 84 -13.04 29.86 18.80
N GLU A 85 -13.85 30.38 19.74
CA GLU A 85 -13.47 30.49 21.15
C GLU A 85 -13.09 29.12 21.73
N ARG A 86 -13.94 28.11 21.48
CA ARG A 86 -13.69 26.75 22.00
C ARG A 86 -12.42 26.10 21.43
N LEU A 87 -12.08 26.37 20.18
CA LEU A 87 -10.88 25.83 19.53
C LEU A 87 -9.58 26.45 20.05
N HIS A 88 -9.62 27.72 20.46
CA HIS A 88 -8.44 28.45 20.97
C HIS A 88 -8.36 28.43 22.51
N MET A 89 -9.29 27.70 23.17
CA MET A 89 -9.29 27.52 24.61
C MET A 89 -8.18 26.52 25.03
N PRO A 90 -7.13 26.96 25.74
CA PRO A 90 -5.96 26.13 26.05
C PRO A 90 -6.27 25.04 27.10
N ASP A 91 -7.16 25.33 28.05
CA ASP A 91 -7.60 24.39 29.08
C ASP A 91 -9.13 24.36 29.20
N PRO A 92 -9.81 23.55 28.35
CA PRO A 92 -11.25 23.36 28.45
C PRO A 92 -11.71 22.81 29.79
N SER A 93 -10.88 22.02 30.48
CA SER A 93 -11.27 21.41 31.75
C SER A 93 -11.51 22.44 32.85
N SER A 94 -10.77 23.55 32.81
CA SER A 94 -10.95 24.67 33.76
C SER A 94 -12.27 25.44 33.57
N HIS A 95 -12.91 25.31 32.40
CA HIS A 95 -14.17 25.97 32.04
C HIS A 95 -15.36 24.98 32.07
N LEU A 96 -15.14 23.77 32.58
CA LEU A 96 -16.18 22.75 32.65
C LEU A 96 -17.19 23.08 33.76
N LEU A 97 -18.44 23.29 33.37
CA LEU A 97 -19.57 23.32 34.28
C LEU A 97 -20.16 21.93 34.40
N THR A 98 -20.44 21.50 35.62
CA THR A 98 -21.11 20.21 35.88
C THR A 98 -22.50 20.46 36.46
N SER A 99 -23.51 19.79 35.91
CA SER A 99 -24.88 19.87 36.44
C SER A 99 -24.92 19.40 37.91
N THR A 100 -25.55 20.21 38.77
CA THR A 100 -25.79 19.90 40.18
C THR A 100 -26.92 18.87 40.38
N THR A 101 -27.66 18.55 39.32
CA THR A 101 -28.84 17.69 39.36
C THR A 101 -28.46 16.23 39.14
N LYS A 102 -28.77 15.34 40.11
CA LYS A 102 -28.50 13.88 40.09
C LYS A 102 -29.23 13.08 38.98
N GLN A 103 -29.74 13.73 37.94
CA GLN A 103 -30.51 13.14 36.85
C GLN A 103 -29.91 13.45 35.46
N SER A 104 -28.59 13.42 35.30
CA SER A 104 -28.00 13.43 33.96
C SER A 104 -28.21 12.05 33.31
N THR A 105 -29.20 11.93 32.43
CA THR A 105 -29.45 10.72 31.61
C THR A 105 -28.39 10.47 30.55
N ILE A 106 -27.48 11.44 30.33
CA ILE A 106 -26.40 11.36 29.35
C ILE A 106 -25.06 11.44 30.12
N ARG A 107 -24.41 10.29 30.33
CA ARG A 107 -22.97 10.28 30.68
C ARG A 107 -22.20 10.60 29.41
N ASN A 108 -22.05 11.89 29.09
CA ASN A 108 -21.04 12.30 28.14
C ASN A 108 -19.68 11.97 28.76
N ASP A 109 -18.84 11.24 28.02
CA ASP A 109 -17.47 10.99 28.43
C ASP A 109 -16.77 12.34 28.61
N MET A 110 -16.29 12.63 29.82
CA MET A 110 -15.65 13.91 30.15
C MET A 110 -14.47 14.20 29.23
N ASN A 111 -13.81 13.17 28.73
CA ASN A 111 -12.72 13.30 27.76
C ASN A 111 -13.20 13.92 26.43
N ILE A 112 -14.46 13.67 26.02
CA ILE A 112 -15.02 14.23 24.79
C ILE A 112 -15.35 15.72 24.98
N ILE A 113 -15.87 16.10 26.15
CA ILE A 113 -16.22 17.49 26.47
C ILE A 113 -14.94 18.33 26.58
N THR A 114 -13.92 17.79 27.24
CA THR A 114 -12.65 18.46 27.52
C THR A 114 -11.57 18.22 26.46
N GLU A 115 -11.94 17.70 25.27
CA GLU A 115 -11.00 17.42 24.19
C GLU A 115 -10.18 18.68 23.83
N THR A 116 -8.85 18.53 23.87
CA THR A 116 -7.89 19.62 23.63
C THR A 116 -7.33 19.59 22.22
N ARG A 117 -7.46 18.46 21.52
CA ARG A 117 -6.95 18.26 20.16
C ARG A 117 -7.93 18.86 19.15
N CYS A 118 -7.51 19.94 18.50
CA CYS A 118 -8.34 20.71 17.57
C CYS A 118 -9.08 19.84 16.53
N LEU A 119 -8.35 18.98 15.80
CA LEU A 119 -8.95 18.20 14.71
C LEU A 119 -9.88 17.09 15.23
N HIS A 120 -9.56 16.50 16.39
CA HIS A 120 -10.42 15.50 17.02
C HIS A 120 -11.72 16.11 17.53
N TYR A 121 -11.65 17.31 18.11
CA TYR A 121 -12.82 18.04 18.56
C TYR A 121 -13.74 18.39 17.37
N LEU A 122 -13.19 18.92 16.27
CA LEU A 122 -13.95 19.22 15.05
C LEU A 122 -14.59 17.96 14.45
N ALA A 123 -13.84 16.88 14.32
CA ALA A 123 -14.35 15.59 13.84
C ALA A 123 -15.45 15.04 14.76
N GLY A 124 -15.29 15.17 16.08
CA GLY A 124 -16.29 14.80 17.07
C GLY A 124 -17.57 15.64 16.96
N CYS A 125 -17.46 16.94 16.72
CA CYS A 125 -18.59 17.82 16.44
C CYS A 125 -19.34 17.36 15.17
N TYR A 126 -18.60 17.11 14.09
CA TYR A 126 -19.17 16.62 12.83
C TYR A 126 -19.94 15.29 13.01
N GLN A 127 -19.37 14.35 13.76
CA GLN A 127 -20.05 13.09 14.10
C GLN A 127 -21.33 13.30 14.91
N ARG A 128 -21.29 14.14 15.96
CA ARG A 128 -22.45 14.42 16.80
C ARG A 128 -23.58 15.08 15.99
N LEU A 129 -23.23 16.00 15.09
CA LEU A 129 -24.16 16.62 14.15
C LEU A 129 -24.87 15.57 13.29
N LEU A 130 -24.11 14.66 12.67
CA LEU A 130 -24.68 13.64 11.79
C LEU A 130 -25.48 12.55 12.52
N ARG A 131 -25.13 12.24 13.77
CA ARG A 131 -25.94 11.35 14.64
C ARG A 131 -27.35 11.90 14.86
N GLN A 132 -27.53 13.21 14.78
CA GLN A 132 -28.81 13.91 14.96
C GLN A 132 -29.26 14.63 13.68
N ARG A 133 -28.89 14.11 12.50
CA ARG A 133 -29.16 14.75 11.19
C ARG A 133 -30.62 15.14 10.95
N ASP A 134 -31.57 14.38 11.49
CA ASP A 134 -33.00 14.66 11.32
C ASP A 134 -33.45 15.86 12.15
N HIS A 135 -32.88 16.02 13.36
CA HIS A 135 -33.10 17.18 14.23
C HIS A 135 -32.51 18.45 13.62
N PHE A 136 -31.31 18.36 13.05
CA PHE A 136 -30.59 19.50 12.48
C PHE A 136 -30.83 19.74 10.98
N LYS A 137 -31.80 19.05 10.37
CA LYS A 137 -32.00 19.00 8.91
C LYS A 137 -32.01 20.36 8.20
N LEU A 138 -32.60 21.38 8.83
CA LEU A 138 -32.73 22.73 8.24
C LEU A 138 -31.40 23.48 8.11
N VAL A 139 -30.44 23.22 8.99
CA VAL A 139 -29.14 23.91 9.06
C VAL A 139 -27.95 22.97 8.84
N LEU A 140 -28.24 21.69 8.56
CA LEU A 140 -27.26 20.61 8.56
C LEU A 140 -26.08 20.91 7.64
N GLU A 141 -26.35 21.23 6.38
CA GLU A 141 -25.29 21.48 5.38
C GLU A 141 -24.47 22.74 5.71
N ASP A 142 -25.10 23.78 6.27
CA ASP A 142 -24.41 25.00 6.65
C ASP A 142 -23.45 24.78 7.82
N ILE A 143 -23.84 23.98 8.82
CA ILE A 143 -23.00 23.65 9.97
C ILE A 143 -21.97 22.58 9.62
N ARG A 144 -22.30 21.62 8.75
CA ARG A 144 -21.31 20.67 8.19
C ARG A 144 -20.18 21.42 7.50
N LYS A 145 -20.53 22.38 6.63
CA LYS A 145 -19.57 23.23 5.95
C LYS A 145 -18.74 24.04 6.92
N LEU A 146 -19.34 24.55 8.00
CA LEU A 146 -18.62 25.27 9.06
C LEU A 146 -17.48 24.43 9.66
N PHE A 147 -17.74 23.17 10.04
CA PHE A 147 -16.69 22.30 10.59
C PHE A 147 -15.60 21.98 9.56
N ILE A 148 -15.98 21.78 8.30
CA ILE A 148 -15.02 21.57 7.20
C ILE A 148 -14.13 22.81 7.04
N ASP A 149 -14.70 24.00 6.98
CA ASP A 149 -13.98 25.25 6.77
C ASP A 149 -13.03 25.58 7.94
N HIS A 150 -13.43 25.32 9.19
CA HIS A 150 -12.53 25.41 10.36
C HIS A 150 -11.37 24.43 10.28
N THR A 151 -11.62 23.22 9.78
CA THR A 151 -10.55 22.21 9.61
C THR A 151 -9.55 22.66 8.54
N LYS A 152 -10.04 23.18 7.43
CA LYS A 152 -9.20 23.76 6.38
C LYS A 152 -8.39 24.94 6.90
N THR A 153 -9.00 25.77 7.73
CA THR A 153 -8.32 26.91 8.36
C THR A 153 -7.19 26.41 9.26
N ALA A 154 -7.43 25.40 10.10
CA ALA A 154 -6.38 24.78 10.91
C ALA A 154 -5.23 24.21 10.07
N ILE A 155 -5.53 23.57 8.95
CA ILE A 155 -4.52 23.02 8.04
C ILE A 155 -3.75 24.12 7.30
N SER A 156 -4.44 25.18 6.87
CA SER A 156 -3.86 26.27 6.06
C SER A 156 -3.10 27.29 6.91
N LEU A 157 -3.47 27.44 8.19
CA LEU A 157 -2.90 28.39 9.14
C LEU A 157 -2.52 27.67 10.44
N PRO A 158 -1.55 26.73 10.40
CA PRO A 158 -1.17 25.94 11.57
C PRO A 158 -0.65 26.79 12.74
N ASP A 159 -0.06 27.95 12.45
CA ASP A 159 0.46 28.89 13.46
C ASP A 159 -0.64 29.48 14.37
N LEU A 160 -1.92 29.41 13.97
CA LEU A 160 -3.04 29.79 14.86
C LEU A 160 -3.27 28.78 15.98
N TYR A 161 -2.76 27.56 15.82
CA TYR A 161 -2.99 26.43 16.71
C TYR A 161 -1.68 25.99 17.39
N ASP A 162 -0.96 26.96 17.94
CA ASP A 162 0.32 26.76 18.62
C ASP A 162 0.25 25.64 19.67
N GLY A 163 1.27 24.77 19.65
CA GLY A 163 1.37 23.62 20.56
C GLY A 163 0.58 22.38 20.11
N GLN A 164 -0.18 22.44 19.02
CA GLN A 164 -0.91 21.29 18.46
C GLN A 164 -0.07 20.58 17.38
N ASP A 165 0.01 19.25 17.43
CA ASP A 165 0.53 18.45 16.31
C ASP A 165 -0.63 18.03 15.39
N LEU A 166 -1.00 18.94 14.47
CA LEU A 166 -2.10 18.71 13.53
C LEU A 166 -1.85 17.50 12.62
N SER A 167 -0.59 17.23 12.26
CA SER A 167 -0.25 16.11 11.39
C SER A 167 -0.42 14.77 12.09
N LYS A 168 -0.05 14.67 13.37
CA LYS A 168 -0.31 13.48 14.19
C LYS A 168 -1.81 13.30 14.41
N GLN A 169 -2.55 14.39 14.69
CA GLN A 169 -3.99 14.30 14.89
C GLN A 169 -4.71 13.83 13.62
N TRP A 170 -4.29 14.33 12.46
CA TRP A 170 -4.84 13.90 11.17
C TRP A 170 -4.56 12.41 10.90
N LEU A 171 -3.36 11.92 11.26
CA LEU A 171 -3.04 10.50 11.18
C LEU A 171 -3.92 9.65 12.11
N GLU A 172 -4.15 10.09 13.34
CA GLU A 172 -5.05 9.42 14.30
C GLU A 172 -6.47 9.33 13.72
N LEU A 173 -7.01 10.41 13.16
CA LEU A 173 -8.32 10.41 12.49
C LEU A 173 -8.39 9.48 11.27
N LEU A 174 -7.31 9.39 10.48
CA LEU A 174 -7.22 8.46 9.36
C LEU A 174 -7.25 6.99 9.80
N ILE A 175 -6.64 6.69 10.95
CA ILE A 175 -6.65 5.35 11.54
C ILE A 175 -8.03 5.04 12.11
N ASP A 176 -8.58 5.95 12.93
CA ASP A 176 -9.91 5.80 13.55
C ASP A 176 -11.03 5.69 12.51
N GLY A 177 -10.86 6.32 11.34
CA GLY A 177 -11.80 6.24 10.24
C GLY A 177 -11.97 4.84 9.64
N GLN A 178 -11.02 3.93 9.85
CA GLN A 178 -11.13 2.53 9.39
C GLN A 178 -12.35 1.83 10.00
N GLU A 179 -12.66 2.14 11.26
CA GLU A 179 -13.81 1.58 11.98
C GLU A 179 -15.01 2.54 11.99
N ASN A 180 -14.85 3.75 11.45
CA ASN A 180 -15.83 4.82 11.53
C ASN A 180 -16.08 5.50 10.17
N PRO A 181 -17.09 5.03 9.40
CA PRO A 181 -17.40 5.57 8.09
C PRO A 181 -17.70 7.07 8.06
N VAL A 182 -18.21 7.63 9.17
CA VAL A 182 -18.52 9.06 9.28
C VAL A 182 -17.24 9.91 9.31
N LEU A 183 -16.16 9.40 9.91
CA LEU A 183 -14.85 10.07 9.84
C LEU A 183 -14.27 10.02 8.43
N TYR A 184 -14.41 8.91 7.72
CA TYR A 184 -14.00 8.85 6.32
C TYR A 184 -14.84 9.75 5.41
N GLU A 185 -16.14 9.90 5.67
CA GLU A 185 -16.95 10.91 4.96
C GLU A 185 -16.40 12.32 5.21
N TYR A 186 -16.09 12.65 6.47
CA TYR A 186 -15.52 13.94 6.85
C TYR A 186 -14.16 14.20 6.19
N ILE A 187 -13.25 13.22 6.22
CA ILE A 187 -11.93 13.30 5.57
C ILE A 187 -12.09 13.40 4.05
N ASP A 188 -13.00 12.63 3.44
CA ASP A 188 -13.29 12.69 2.01
C ASP A 188 -13.73 14.11 1.62
N CYS A 189 -14.63 14.75 2.39
CA CYS A 189 -15.06 16.12 2.15
C CYS A 189 -13.89 17.12 2.18
N ILE A 190 -13.03 17.05 3.20
CA ILE A 190 -11.88 17.96 3.34
C ILE A 190 -10.89 17.75 2.18
N ASN A 191 -10.56 16.50 1.88
CA ASN A 191 -9.59 16.15 0.85
C ASN A 191 -10.05 16.50 -0.56
N ASN A 192 -11.32 16.29 -0.88
CA ASN A 192 -11.86 16.65 -2.20
C ASN A 192 -11.77 18.16 -2.45
N ASP A 193 -11.89 18.96 -1.40
CA ASP A 193 -11.79 20.41 -1.51
C ASP A 193 -10.34 20.92 -1.48
N CYS A 194 -9.42 20.24 -0.78
CA CYS A 194 -8.06 20.73 -0.55
C CYS A 194 -6.98 20.12 -1.44
N LEU A 195 -7.25 19.01 -2.11
CA LEU A 195 -6.27 18.30 -2.96
C LEU A 195 -6.38 18.66 -4.44
N SER A 196 -7.25 19.60 -4.81
CA SER A 196 -7.44 20.02 -6.20
C SER A 196 -7.80 21.52 -6.29
N PRO A 197 -6.81 22.43 -6.35
CA PRO A 197 -5.36 22.19 -6.41
C PRO A 197 -4.73 21.89 -5.04
N ILE A 198 -3.64 21.13 -5.03
CA ILE A 198 -2.82 20.90 -3.82
C ILE A 198 -2.09 22.20 -3.48
N THR A 199 -2.31 22.73 -2.29
CA THR A 199 -1.56 23.88 -1.75
C THR A 199 -0.29 23.42 -1.02
N ASP A 200 0.63 24.36 -0.77
CA ASP A 200 1.89 24.06 -0.08
C ASP A 200 1.65 23.56 1.35
N GLU A 201 0.62 24.09 2.03
CA GLU A 201 0.24 23.71 3.39
C GLU A 201 -0.26 22.26 3.45
N ILE A 202 -1.05 21.84 2.46
CA ILE A 202 -1.54 20.46 2.34
C ILE A 202 -0.40 19.48 2.07
N GLU A 203 0.56 19.87 1.22
CA GLU A 203 1.78 19.09 1.01
C GLU A 203 2.60 18.96 2.31
N ILE A 204 2.75 20.03 3.08
CA ILE A 204 3.45 20.02 4.38
C ILE A 204 2.74 19.11 5.39
N LEU A 205 1.41 19.18 5.47
CA LEU A 205 0.60 18.33 6.35
C LEU A 205 0.84 16.87 6.03
N TYR A 206 0.59 16.45 4.78
CA TYR A 206 0.67 15.05 4.39
C TYR A 206 2.10 14.51 4.43
N SER A 207 3.10 15.34 4.13
CA SER A 207 4.50 14.96 4.28
C SER A 207 4.86 14.70 5.75
N SER A 208 4.28 15.47 6.67
CA SER A 208 4.44 15.27 8.11
C SER A 208 3.66 14.05 8.60
N VAL A 209 2.45 13.79 8.08
CA VAL A 209 1.68 12.55 8.32
C VAL A 209 2.49 11.33 7.90
N PHE A 210 3.02 11.30 6.68
CA PHE A 210 3.83 10.17 6.20
C PHE A 210 5.13 10.00 6.98
N ARG A 211 5.73 11.09 7.46
CA ARG A 211 6.90 11.03 8.36
C ARG A 211 6.54 10.41 9.72
N HIS A 212 5.39 10.77 10.28
CA HIS A 212 4.87 10.13 11.49
C HIS A 212 4.64 8.64 11.28
N MET A 213 3.94 8.26 10.20
CA MET A 213 3.74 6.86 9.82
C MET A 213 5.08 6.13 9.69
N TYR A 214 6.04 6.69 8.96
CA TYR A 214 7.37 6.09 8.76
C TYR A 214 8.06 5.79 10.10
N LYS A 215 8.04 6.74 11.04
CA LYS A 215 8.62 6.54 12.39
C LYS A 215 7.87 5.46 13.17
N MET A 216 6.54 5.47 13.12
CA MET A 216 5.70 4.52 13.86
C MET A 216 5.85 3.08 13.37
N ILE A 217 6.12 2.86 12.08
CA ILE A 217 6.26 1.50 11.53
C ILE A 217 7.64 0.87 11.76
N GLN A 218 8.66 1.66 12.14
CA GLN A 218 10.02 1.14 12.34
C GLN A 218 10.12 -0.03 13.35
N PRO A 219 9.52 0.04 14.55
CA PRO A 219 9.66 -1.03 15.55
C PRO A 219 8.88 -2.31 15.22
N PHE A 220 7.91 -2.27 14.29
CA PHE A 220 7.07 -3.43 14.02
C PHE A 220 7.73 -4.44 13.08
N ASP A 221 7.46 -5.73 13.32
CA ASP A 221 7.80 -6.84 12.44
C ASP A 221 6.63 -7.20 11.51
N TYR A 222 6.89 -7.94 10.44
CA TYR A 222 5.90 -8.27 9.40
C TYR A 222 4.64 -9.00 9.92
N PHE A 223 4.70 -9.62 11.10
CA PHE A 223 3.57 -10.29 11.73
C PHE A 223 2.75 -9.39 12.67
N SER A 224 3.09 -8.10 12.80
CA SER A 224 2.38 -7.15 13.66
C SER A 224 1.06 -6.72 13.03
N THR A 225 -0.03 -6.77 13.80
CA THR A 225 -1.36 -6.31 13.35
C THR A 225 -1.40 -4.81 13.13
N GLU A 226 -0.62 -4.05 13.90
CA GLU A 226 -0.52 -2.59 13.82
C GLU A 226 0.00 -2.14 12.46
N LEU A 227 0.90 -2.91 11.82
CA LEU A 227 1.36 -2.59 10.46
C LEU A 227 0.22 -2.63 9.45
N ILE A 228 -0.74 -3.53 9.63
CA ILE A 228 -1.89 -3.67 8.73
C ILE A 228 -2.73 -2.40 8.79
N THR A 229 -2.95 -1.83 9.99
CA THR A 229 -3.63 -0.55 10.18
C THR A 229 -2.98 0.59 9.38
N TYR A 230 -1.65 0.69 9.37
CA TYR A 230 -0.96 1.71 8.56
C TYR A 230 -1.06 1.42 7.05
N ILE A 231 -1.03 0.15 6.64
CA ILE A 231 -1.23 -0.24 5.23
C ILE A 231 -2.66 0.12 4.79
N ASP A 232 -3.66 -0.12 5.63
CA ASP A 232 -5.07 0.21 5.37
C ASP A 232 -5.28 1.72 5.23
N ALA A 233 -4.64 2.53 6.09
CA ALA A 233 -4.64 3.99 5.95
C ALA A 233 -4.01 4.43 4.60
N LEU A 234 -2.89 3.83 4.20
CA LEU A 234 -2.28 4.11 2.89
C LEU A 234 -3.17 3.67 1.72
N LYS A 235 -3.85 2.53 1.83
CA LYS A 235 -4.82 2.07 0.83
C LYS A 235 -5.96 3.06 0.69
N TYR A 236 -6.53 3.51 1.80
CA TYR A 236 -7.61 4.50 1.80
C TYR A 236 -7.16 5.81 1.12
N LEU A 237 -5.97 6.31 1.47
CA LEU A 237 -5.43 7.52 0.86
C LEU A 237 -5.12 7.35 -0.65
N ALA A 238 -5.02 6.13 -1.20
CA ALA A 238 -4.73 5.90 -2.62
C ALA A 238 -5.84 6.40 -3.58
N LYS A 239 -6.99 6.81 -3.05
CA LYS A 239 -8.04 7.50 -3.83
C LYS A 239 -7.53 8.79 -4.48
N TRP A 240 -6.64 9.52 -3.83
CA TRP A 240 -6.14 10.81 -4.31
C TRP A 240 -4.75 10.66 -4.91
N SER A 241 -4.65 10.86 -6.23
CA SER A 241 -3.43 10.73 -7.02
C SER A 241 -2.30 11.60 -6.51
N GLY A 242 -2.60 12.86 -6.18
CA GLY A 242 -1.66 13.82 -5.60
C GLY A 242 -0.96 13.32 -4.33
N LEU A 243 -1.61 12.49 -3.53
CA LEU A 243 -1.05 11.96 -2.29
C LEU A 243 -0.19 10.71 -2.48
N ILE A 244 -0.28 10.03 -3.62
CA ILE A 244 0.49 8.81 -3.89
C ILE A 244 1.96 9.15 -4.21
N ILE A 245 2.19 10.24 -4.94
CA ILE A 245 3.54 10.69 -5.34
C ILE A 245 4.41 10.99 -4.10
N PHE A 246 3.83 11.59 -3.06
CA PHE A 246 4.53 11.86 -1.80
C PHE A 246 4.95 10.61 -1.02
N ARG A 247 4.30 9.45 -1.26
CA ARG A 247 4.60 8.18 -0.54
C ARG A 247 5.79 7.42 -1.10
N LEU A 248 6.05 7.63 -2.39
CA LEU A 248 7.18 7.04 -3.12
C LEU A 248 8.47 7.84 -2.92
N SER A 249 8.35 9.03 -2.35
CA SER A 249 9.45 9.96 -2.12
C SER A 249 10.09 9.74 -0.75
N HIS A 250 11.40 9.94 -0.67
CA HIS A 250 12.20 9.73 0.54
C HIS A 250 11.79 10.76 1.64
N PRO A 251 11.77 10.41 2.94
CA PRO A 251 11.36 11.33 4.01
C PRO A 251 12.21 12.61 4.12
N LYS A 252 13.42 12.61 3.54
CA LYS A 252 14.35 13.76 3.48
C LYS A 252 14.15 14.66 2.26
N THR A 253 13.36 14.27 1.26
CA THR A 253 13.30 15.00 -0.03
C THR A 253 12.13 15.98 -0.15
N VAL A 254 11.23 16.05 0.84
CA VAL A 254 10.08 16.97 0.78
C VAL A 254 10.48 18.44 1.04
N SER A 255 11.65 18.73 1.63
CA SER A 255 12.04 20.12 1.91
C SER A 255 12.75 20.84 0.76
N ASN A 256 13.07 20.20 -0.38
CA ASN A 256 13.81 20.84 -1.46
C ASN A 256 13.19 20.61 -2.84
N ARG A 257 12.15 21.40 -3.18
CA ARG A 257 11.61 21.52 -4.55
C ARG A 257 12.65 21.99 -5.59
N SER A 258 13.86 22.37 -5.17
CA SER A 258 15.00 22.72 -6.06
C SER A 258 15.78 21.49 -6.58
N MET A 259 15.41 20.28 -6.19
CA MET A 259 16.13 19.04 -6.53
C MET A 259 15.58 18.28 -7.74
N GLN A 260 14.89 18.95 -8.66
CA GLN A 260 14.68 18.45 -10.02
C GLN A 260 16.02 18.24 -10.79
N ASN A 261 17.16 18.65 -10.23
CA ASN A 261 18.50 18.28 -10.69
C ASN A 261 19.08 17.00 -10.02
N LEU A 262 18.37 16.31 -9.12
CA LEU A 262 18.89 15.15 -8.36
C LEU A 262 18.32 13.76 -8.71
N PHE A 263 17.42 13.64 -9.70
CA PHE A 263 17.23 12.36 -10.39
C PHE A 263 18.34 12.13 -11.43
N GLY A 264 19.57 12.26 -10.94
CA GLY A 264 20.82 12.23 -11.68
C GLY A 264 22.06 12.30 -10.78
N SER A 265 22.16 11.42 -9.77
CA SER A 265 23.37 10.62 -9.48
C SER A 265 23.25 9.88 -8.13
N SER A 266 22.91 8.59 -8.18
CA SER A 266 23.35 7.51 -7.27
C SER A 266 23.38 7.76 -5.76
N ASP A 267 22.24 7.61 -5.07
CA ASP A 267 22.23 7.13 -3.67
C ASP A 267 22.15 5.57 -3.59
N GLY A 268 22.26 4.89 -4.75
CA GLY A 268 22.30 3.43 -4.87
C GLY A 268 20.94 2.74 -4.65
N GLY A 269 20.86 1.46 -4.99
CA GLY A 269 19.62 0.67 -4.88
C GLY A 269 19.03 0.62 -3.47
N ARG A 270 19.84 0.78 -2.41
CA ARG A 270 19.38 0.76 -1.02
C ARG A 270 18.49 1.94 -0.62
N ALA A 271 18.62 3.10 -1.27
CA ALA A 271 17.82 4.29 -0.93
C ALA A 271 16.30 4.06 -1.04
N PHE A 272 15.88 3.03 -1.79
CA PHE A 272 14.49 2.63 -1.89
C PHE A 272 13.92 2.11 -0.55
N GLU A 273 14.71 1.46 0.31
CA GLU A 273 14.27 0.95 1.62
C GLU A 273 13.93 2.08 2.61
N ASP A 274 14.54 3.24 2.43
CA ASP A 274 14.40 4.38 3.33
C ASP A 274 13.12 5.21 3.06
N THR A 275 12.31 4.79 2.09
CA THR A 275 10.97 5.36 1.82
C THR A 275 9.91 4.75 2.73
N LEU A 276 8.73 5.36 2.84
CA LEU A 276 7.61 4.76 3.61
C LEU A 276 7.19 3.41 3.02
N VAL A 277 6.96 3.36 1.71
CA VAL A 277 6.61 2.12 1.00
C VAL A 277 7.76 1.12 1.06
N GLY A 278 9.00 1.58 0.90
CA GLY A 278 10.16 0.72 0.97
C GLY A 278 10.40 0.11 2.34
N SER A 279 10.18 0.86 3.41
CA SER A 279 10.30 0.36 4.77
C SER A 279 9.26 -0.73 5.07
N LEU A 280 8.06 -0.64 4.48
CA LEU A 280 7.06 -1.72 4.52
C LEU A 280 7.56 -2.94 3.73
N LEU A 281 8.05 -2.73 2.50
CA LEU A 281 8.63 -3.82 1.70
C LEU A 281 9.79 -4.52 2.41
N SER A 282 10.60 -3.83 3.21
CA SER A 282 11.73 -4.43 3.94
C SER A 282 11.32 -5.31 5.13
N LYS A 283 10.05 -5.29 5.58
CA LYS A 283 9.60 -6.15 6.69
C LYS A 283 9.48 -7.60 6.23
N SER A 284 10.29 -8.48 6.80
CA SER A 284 10.40 -9.88 6.37
C SER A 284 10.94 -10.77 7.49
N CYS A 285 10.78 -12.08 7.33
CA CYS A 285 11.48 -13.08 8.12
C CYS A 285 12.95 -13.28 7.71
N LEU A 286 13.36 -12.66 6.59
CA LEU A 286 14.75 -12.58 6.16
C LEU A 286 15.48 -11.41 6.84
N PRO A 287 16.78 -11.52 7.13
CA PRO A 287 17.55 -10.43 7.73
C PRO A 287 17.51 -9.15 6.90
N SER A 288 17.26 -8.02 7.57
CA SER A 288 17.21 -6.70 6.94
C SER A 288 18.57 -6.16 6.50
N LEU A 289 19.66 -6.64 7.10
CA LEU A 289 21.02 -6.22 6.75
C LEU A 289 21.94 -7.44 6.60
N PRO A 290 22.96 -7.35 5.73
CA PRO A 290 24.03 -8.35 5.67
C PRO A 290 24.65 -8.59 7.05
N GLY A 291 24.85 -9.85 7.42
CA GLY A 291 25.46 -10.25 8.69
C GLY A 291 24.53 -10.29 9.91
N LYS A 292 23.28 -9.82 9.80
CA LYS A 292 22.30 -10.01 10.88
C LYS A 292 21.87 -11.49 10.98
N PRO A 293 21.60 -11.99 12.20
CA PRO A 293 21.21 -13.37 12.41
C PRO A 293 19.82 -13.68 11.86
N TYR A 294 19.63 -14.93 11.51
CA TYR A 294 18.36 -15.55 11.20
C TYR A 294 17.70 -16.00 12.51
N LEU A 295 16.42 -15.67 12.75
CA LEU A 295 15.84 -15.73 14.10
C LEU A 295 14.84 -16.87 14.36
N PHE A 296 14.25 -17.48 13.32
CA PHE A 296 13.12 -18.40 13.50
C PHE A 296 13.47 -19.85 13.87
N PHE A 297 14.67 -20.33 13.53
CA PHE A 297 15.10 -21.70 13.84
C PHE A 297 16.18 -21.68 14.92
N GLU A 298 15.77 -21.89 16.17
CA GLU A 298 16.68 -21.97 17.32
C GLU A 298 17.20 -23.39 17.51
N LYS A 299 18.54 -23.55 17.62
CA LYS A 299 19.21 -24.84 17.81
C LYS A 299 18.75 -25.94 16.82
N PRO A 300 18.79 -25.67 15.51
CA PRO A 300 18.30 -26.59 14.49
C PRO A 300 18.93 -27.99 14.51
N LYS A 301 20.10 -28.19 15.12
CA LYS A 301 20.71 -29.54 15.28
C LYS A 301 19.83 -30.52 16.05
N VAL A 302 19.00 -30.04 16.98
CA VAL A 302 18.17 -30.89 17.86
C VAL A 302 16.70 -30.87 17.50
N MET A 303 16.30 -30.08 16.50
CA MET A 303 14.91 -30.00 16.05
C MET A 303 14.50 -31.28 15.33
N SER A 304 13.32 -31.81 15.65
CA SER A 304 12.72 -32.90 14.87
C SER A 304 12.16 -32.37 13.54
N GLU A 305 11.92 -33.26 12.57
CA GLU A 305 11.25 -32.87 11.32
C GLU A 305 9.87 -32.23 11.56
N HIS A 306 9.16 -32.68 12.61
CA HIS A 306 7.89 -32.10 13.02
C HIS A 306 8.05 -30.65 13.52
N ASP A 307 9.06 -30.37 14.33
CA ASP A 307 9.33 -29.01 14.84
C ASP A 307 9.69 -28.05 13.70
N VAL A 308 10.44 -28.54 12.71
CA VAL A 308 10.78 -27.77 11.50
C VAL A 308 9.53 -27.44 10.70
N ASP A 309 8.63 -28.40 10.46
CA ASP A 309 7.36 -28.18 9.75
C ASP A 309 6.43 -27.22 10.50
N LEU A 310 6.33 -27.36 11.83
CA LEU A 310 5.53 -26.45 12.67
C LEU A 310 6.07 -25.02 12.62
N THR A 311 7.39 -24.86 12.68
CA THR A 311 8.05 -23.55 12.57
C THR A 311 7.79 -22.93 11.20
N ALA A 312 7.88 -23.73 10.13
CA ALA A 312 7.58 -23.28 8.77
C ALA A 312 6.13 -22.76 8.63
N LYS A 313 5.15 -23.50 9.14
CA LYS A 313 3.74 -23.07 9.13
C LYS A 313 3.51 -21.78 9.92
N THR A 314 4.19 -21.62 11.06
CA THR A 314 4.14 -20.40 11.88
C THR A 314 4.73 -19.19 11.15
N MET A 315 5.74 -19.39 10.29
CA MET A 315 6.27 -18.34 9.42
C MET A 315 5.33 -17.98 8.28
N TRP A 316 4.77 -18.99 7.59
CA TRP A 316 3.98 -18.79 6.37
C TRP A 316 2.68 -18.03 6.58
N GLN A 317 1.96 -18.26 7.69
CA GLN A 317 0.66 -17.63 7.93
C GLN A 317 0.76 -16.09 8.00
N PRO A 318 1.61 -15.49 8.87
CA PRO A 318 1.75 -14.03 8.88
C PRO A 318 2.41 -13.49 7.61
N MET A 319 3.34 -14.22 6.98
CA MET A 319 3.91 -13.82 5.69
C MET A 319 2.82 -13.64 4.63
N ARG A 320 1.89 -14.58 4.52
CA ARG A 320 0.78 -14.54 3.58
C ARG A 320 -0.13 -13.34 3.84
N THR A 321 -0.54 -13.14 5.10
CA THR A 321 -1.41 -12.02 5.48
C THR A 321 -0.75 -10.69 5.18
N TYR A 322 0.53 -10.55 5.51
CA TYR A 322 1.29 -9.33 5.23
C TYR A 322 1.43 -9.08 3.73
N GLN A 323 1.74 -10.12 2.96
CA GLN A 323 1.87 -10.06 1.52
C GLN A 323 0.59 -9.71 0.79
N GLN A 324 -0.54 -10.26 1.23
CA GLN A 324 -1.84 -9.91 0.67
C GLN A 324 -2.12 -8.41 0.85
N ASN A 325 -1.87 -7.86 2.05
CA ASN A 325 -2.07 -6.44 2.32
C ASN A 325 -1.15 -5.53 1.50
N LEU A 326 0.12 -5.90 1.32
CA LEU A 326 1.05 -5.17 0.44
C LEU A 326 0.60 -5.24 -1.03
N SER A 327 0.16 -6.42 -1.48
CA SER A 327 -0.34 -6.60 -2.85
C SER A 327 -1.60 -5.77 -3.10
N ASP A 328 -2.52 -5.72 -2.14
CA ASP A 328 -3.73 -4.88 -2.22
C ASP A 328 -3.39 -3.38 -2.25
N LEU A 329 -2.36 -2.96 -1.51
CA LEU A 329 -1.85 -1.59 -1.54
C LEU A 329 -1.32 -1.21 -2.92
N PHE A 330 -0.44 -2.01 -3.49
CA PHE A 330 0.10 -1.75 -4.83
C PHE A 330 -0.99 -1.87 -5.90
N LEU A 331 -1.95 -2.78 -5.74
CA LEU A 331 -3.11 -2.88 -6.61
C LEU A 331 -3.96 -1.59 -6.57
N ALA A 332 -4.17 -1.00 -5.39
CA ALA A 332 -4.86 0.28 -5.26
C ALA A 332 -4.11 1.41 -5.98
N PHE A 333 -2.78 1.43 -5.90
CA PHE A 333 -1.96 2.40 -6.62
C PHE A 333 -2.07 2.26 -8.14
N VAL A 334 -1.88 1.07 -8.70
CA VAL A 334 -1.92 0.88 -10.16
C VAL A 334 -3.32 1.00 -10.74
N LYS A 335 -4.37 0.79 -9.94
CA LYS A 335 -5.76 1.06 -10.36
C LYS A 335 -6.03 2.56 -10.55
N ASN A 336 -5.32 3.41 -9.82
CA ASN A 336 -5.39 4.86 -10.01
C ASN A 336 -4.66 5.25 -11.31
N GLY A 337 -5.42 5.63 -12.33
CA GLY A 337 -4.91 5.88 -13.68
C GLY A 337 -3.90 7.03 -13.75
N ASP A 338 -4.07 8.03 -12.89
CA ASP A 338 -3.25 9.26 -12.90
C ASP A 338 -1.81 9.00 -12.46
N VAL A 339 -1.58 8.00 -11.60
CA VAL A 339 -0.26 7.69 -11.01
C VAL A 339 0.28 6.33 -11.41
N ARG A 340 -0.46 5.57 -12.22
CA ARG A 340 -0.02 4.24 -12.67
C ARG A 340 1.36 4.31 -13.32
N ASN A 341 1.60 5.34 -14.13
CA ASN A 341 2.88 5.56 -14.81
C ASN A 341 4.02 5.78 -13.80
N ASP A 342 3.79 6.63 -12.78
CA ASP A 342 4.77 6.91 -11.74
C ASP A 342 5.11 5.68 -10.90
N ILE A 343 4.12 4.83 -10.63
CA ILE A 343 4.31 3.57 -9.91
C ILE A 343 5.13 2.59 -10.74
N LEU A 344 4.81 2.42 -12.03
CA LEU A 344 5.59 1.57 -12.92
C LEU A 344 7.02 2.08 -13.06
N LYS A 345 7.20 3.41 -13.15
CA LYS A 345 8.50 4.06 -13.16
C LYS A 345 9.30 3.76 -11.89
N TRP A 346 8.68 3.92 -10.71
CA TRP A 346 9.34 3.63 -9.44
C TRP A 346 9.76 2.16 -9.33
N ILE A 347 8.90 1.22 -9.75
CA ILE A 347 9.23 -0.21 -9.78
C ILE A 347 10.39 -0.47 -10.76
N GLY A 348 10.32 0.09 -11.97
CA GLY A 348 11.33 -0.07 -13.01
C GLY A 348 12.70 0.46 -12.57
N ASP A 349 12.75 1.69 -12.07
CA ASP A 349 13.97 2.31 -11.55
C ASP A 349 14.52 1.51 -10.34
N CYS A 350 13.65 1.04 -9.43
CA CYS A 350 14.05 0.18 -8.30
C CYS A 350 14.71 -1.14 -8.75
N LEU A 351 14.12 -1.83 -9.72
CA LEU A 351 14.65 -3.09 -10.24
C LEU A 351 15.97 -2.88 -10.99
N VAL A 352 16.10 -1.79 -11.75
CA VAL A 352 17.33 -1.46 -12.47
C VAL A 352 18.48 -1.19 -11.50
N GLU A 353 18.26 -0.35 -10.48
CA GLU A 353 19.27 -0.02 -9.47
C GLU A 353 19.68 -1.24 -8.62
N ASN A 354 18.78 -2.20 -8.44
CA ASN A 354 19.04 -3.43 -7.67
C ASN A 354 19.43 -4.64 -8.51
N ARG A 355 19.46 -4.53 -9.85
CA ARG A 355 19.83 -5.62 -10.78
C ARG A 355 21.21 -6.20 -10.49
N GLY A 356 22.15 -5.36 -10.04
CA GLY A 356 23.52 -5.77 -9.68
C GLY A 356 23.58 -6.83 -8.57
N LYS A 357 22.54 -6.91 -7.72
CA LYS A 357 22.45 -7.87 -6.61
C LYS A 357 22.36 -9.34 -7.08
N ASN A 358 21.96 -9.57 -8.33
CA ASN A 358 21.92 -10.90 -8.95
C ASN A 358 23.33 -11.43 -9.29
N LYS A 359 24.34 -10.53 -9.42
CA LYS A 359 25.69 -10.88 -9.85
C LYS A 359 26.52 -11.46 -8.70
N GLU A 360 27.40 -12.40 -9.00
CA GLU A 360 28.21 -13.15 -8.02
C GLU A 360 29.09 -12.23 -7.13
N TRP A 361 29.71 -11.21 -7.74
CA TRP A 361 30.56 -10.25 -7.03
C TRP A 361 29.83 -9.45 -5.94
N SER A 362 28.50 -9.29 -6.04
CA SER A 362 27.72 -8.58 -5.02
C SER A 362 27.79 -9.25 -3.64
N SER A 363 28.17 -10.54 -3.61
CA SER A 363 28.32 -11.35 -2.40
C SER A 363 29.77 -11.44 -1.89
N HIS A 364 30.75 -10.85 -2.59
CA HIS A 364 32.18 -10.98 -2.25
C HIS A 364 32.62 -10.06 -1.10
N SER A 365 31.88 -8.98 -0.82
CA SER A 365 32.18 -8.06 0.27
C SER A 365 30.92 -7.63 1.01
N LEU A 366 31.00 -7.47 2.34
CA LEU A 366 29.91 -6.89 3.11
C LEU A 366 29.57 -5.49 2.59
N LEU A 367 30.58 -4.68 2.23
CA LEU A 367 30.38 -3.31 1.74
C LEU A 367 29.51 -3.25 0.48
N THR A 368 29.70 -4.18 -0.45
CA THR A 368 28.91 -4.23 -1.69
C THR A 368 27.48 -4.70 -1.44
N ALA A 369 27.27 -5.52 -0.41
CA ALA A 369 25.94 -5.96 -0.01
C ALA A 369 25.09 -4.83 0.61
N TYR A 370 25.71 -3.77 1.15
CA TYR A 370 25.01 -2.58 1.67
C TYR A 370 24.59 -1.58 0.58
N VAL A 371 24.95 -1.81 -0.69
CA VAL A 371 24.56 -0.91 -1.80
C VAL A 371 23.15 -1.21 -2.30
N PHE A 372 22.65 -2.42 -2.04
CA PHE A 372 21.36 -2.89 -2.50
C PHE A 372 20.35 -3.00 -1.35
N VAL A 373 19.06 -3.02 -1.70
CA VAL A 373 17.99 -3.34 -0.74
C VAL A 373 18.15 -4.75 -0.16
N SER A 374 17.46 -5.06 0.94
CA SER A 374 17.46 -6.38 1.60
C SER A 374 16.86 -7.50 0.74
N ASP A 375 17.14 -8.77 1.09
CA ASP A 375 16.52 -9.92 0.41
C ASP A 375 14.99 -9.97 0.68
N GLY A 376 14.57 -9.54 1.87
CA GLY A 376 13.15 -9.42 2.25
C GLY A 376 12.39 -8.40 1.38
N PHE A 377 12.99 -7.23 1.11
CA PHE A 377 12.43 -6.23 0.21
C PHE A 377 12.13 -6.80 -1.18
N LEU A 378 13.11 -7.45 -1.81
CA LEU A 378 12.94 -7.94 -3.19
C LEU A 378 12.00 -9.13 -3.26
N LEU A 379 11.98 -9.98 -2.24
CA LEU A 379 10.99 -11.05 -2.13
C LEU A 379 9.57 -10.46 -2.07
N ASN A 380 9.39 -9.43 -1.24
CA ASN A 380 8.08 -8.81 -1.08
C ASN A 380 7.63 -8.09 -2.36
N LEU A 381 8.53 -7.37 -3.03
CA LEU A 381 8.27 -6.76 -4.34
C LEU A 381 7.95 -7.82 -5.41
N ASN A 382 8.63 -8.96 -5.39
CA ASN A 382 8.39 -10.04 -6.32
C ASN A 382 6.98 -10.63 -6.17
N LEU A 383 6.54 -10.90 -4.95
CA LEU A 383 5.19 -11.42 -4.69
C LEU A 383 4.10 -10.44 -5.14
N ILE A 384 4.30 -9.13 -4.94
CA ILE A 384 3.40 -8.09 -5.46
C ILE A 384 3.31 -8.17 -6.99
N LEU A 385 4.46 -8.22 -7.68
CA LEU A 385 4.51 -8.29 -9.15
C LEU A 385 3.88 -9.57 -9.68
N LEU A 386 4.13 -10.71 -9.03
CA LEU A 386 3.50 -11.98 -9.35
C LEU A 386 1.97 -11.93 -9.17
N ASN A 387 1.48 -11.29 -8.11
CA ASN A 387 0.04 -11.08 -7.91
C ASN A 387 -0.57 -10.18 -8.99
N LEU A 388 0.13 -9.12 -9.41
CA LEU A 388 -0.28 -8.27 -10.53
C LEU A 388 -0.24 -9.03 -11.87
N ALA A 389 0.65 -10.02 -12.00
CA ALA A 389 0.78 -10.86 -13.18
C ALA A 389 -0.29 -11.97 -13.27
N ARG A 390 -0.73 -12.48 -12.11
CA ARG A 390 -1.67 -13.59 -11.97
C ARG A 390 -2.88 -13.53 -12.94
N PRO A 391 -3.57 -12.39 -13.14
CA PRO A 391 -4.76 -12.34 -13.99
C PRO A 391 -4.53 -12.67 -15.48
N PHE A 392 -3.28 -12.70 -15.95
CA PHE A 392 -2.93 -13.07 -17.32
C PHE A 392 -2.02 -14.31 -17.41
N CYS A 393 -1.65 -14.92 -16.26
CA CYS A 393 -0.76 -16.08 -16.21
C CYS A 393 -1.52 -17.42 -16.26
N GLU A 394 -2.70 -17.45 -16.87
CA GLU A 394 -3.38 -18.72 -17.17
C GLU A 394 -2.70 -19.38 -18.39
N PRO A 395 -2.44 -20.70 -18.36
CA PRO A 395 -1.88 -21.41 -19.50
C PRO A 395 -2.75 -21.18 -20.74
N TYR A 396 -2.11 -20.89 -21.88
CA TYR A 396 -2.78 -20.64 -23.16
C TYR A 396 -3.79 -19.47 -23.18
N SER A 397 -3.76 -18.59 -22.17
CA SER A 397 -4.62 -17.40 -22.15
C SER A 397 -4.37 -16.50 -23.36
N SER A 398 -5.43 -16.02 -24.01
CA SER A 398 -5.32 -15.01 -25.08
C SER A 398 -4.71 -13.70 -24.58
N LYS A 399 -4.71 -13.44 -23.26
CA LYS A 399 -4.05 -12.27 -22.67
C LYS A 399 -2.53 -12.28 -22.88
N LEU A 400 -1.92 -13.45 -23.03
CA LEU A 400 -0.48 -13.59 -23.29
C LEU A 400 -0.07 -13.00 -24.65
N LEU A 401 -0.99 -12.95 -25.61
CA LEU A 401 -0.78 -12.30 -26.91
C LEU A 401 -0.56 -10.78 -26.79
N LYS A 402 -0.93 -10.18 -25.65
CA LYS A 402 -0.71 -8.75 -25.39
C LYS A 402 0.73 -8.44 -24.96
N ILE A 403 1.53 -9.44 -24.60
CA ILE A 403 2.94 -9.25 -24.24
C ILE A 403 3.71 -8.92 -25.52
N ASN A 404 4.32 -7.74 -25.57
CA ASN A 404 5.06 -7.28 -26.74
C ASN A 404 6.59 -7.48 -26.58
N PRO A 405 7.23 -8.39 -27.34
CA PRO A 405 8.68 -8.61 -27.30
C PRO A 405 9.53 -7.37 -27.63
N ILE A 406 8.99 -6.41 -28.39
CA ILE A 406 9.69 -5.17 -28.78
C ILE A 406 10.04 -4.33 -27.54
N TYR A 407 9.31 -4.49 -26.43
CA TYR A 407 9.59 -3.84 -25.16
C TYR A 407 11.06 -3.98 -24.73
N VAL A 408 11.65 -5.16 -24.94
CA VAL A 408 13.01 -5.48 -24.49
C VAL A 408 14.07 -4.67 -25.24
N ILE A 409 13.87 -4.50 -26.54
CA ILE A 409 14.83 -3.81 -27.42
C ILE A 409 14.56 -2.31 -27.54
N SER A 410 13.38 -1.85 -27.10
CA SER A 410 13.00 -0.45 -27.10
C SER A 410 13.80 0.33 -26.06
N GLN A 411 14.26 1.52 -26.46
CA GLN A 411 15.00 2.46 -25.62
C GLN A 411 14.23 3.78 -25.44
N ASN A 412 12.91 3.75 -25.67
CA ASN A 412 12.08 4.94 -25.56
C ASN A 412 11.72 5.28 -24.10
N GLU A 413 11.29 6.51 -23.84
CA GLU A 413 10.94 6.99 -22.49
C GLU A 413 9.72 6.29 -21.89
N ASN A 414 8.91 5.62 -22.71
CA ASN A 414 7.73 4.87 -22.29
C ASN A 414 8.06 3.46 -21.77
N VAL A 415 9.34 3.04 -21.80
CA VAL A 415 9.82 1.81 -21.18
C VAL A 415 10.27 2.11 -19.76
N HIS A 416 9.51 1.61 -18.78
CA HIS A 416 9.85 1.82 -17.37
C HIS A 416 11.00 0.91 -16.91
N LEU A 417 11.03 -0.34 -17.36
CA LEU A 417 12.12 -1.27 -17.06
C LEU A 417 13.23 -1.16 -18.10
N LYS A 418 14.16 -0.26 -17.82
CA LYS A 418 15.27 0.08 -18.71
C LYS A 418 16.30 -1.06 -18.83
N ASP A 419 17.15 -0.92 -19.83
CA ASP A 419 18.38 -1.73 -20.00
C ASP A 419 18.20 -3.22 -20.30
N LEU A 420 16.99 -3.71 -20.55
CA LEU A 420 16.75 -5.10 -20.95
C LEU A 420 17.46 -5.49 -22.26
N TYR A 421 17.65 -4.53 -23.18
CA TYR A 421 18.37 -4.76 -24.44
C TYR A 421 19.83 -5.19 -24.25
N LYS A 422 20.43 -4.91 -23.08
CA LYS A 422 21.80 -5.28 -22.70
C LYS A 422 21.91 -6.74 -22.27
N ASP A 423 20.81 -7.40 -21.95
CA ASP A 423 20.84 -8.81 -21.56
C ASP A 423 21.09 -9.70 -22.77
N THR A 424 21.79 -10.81 -22.52
CA THR A 424 21.97 -11.88 -23.50
C THR A 424 20.60 -12.41 -23.93
N PRO A 425 20.28 -12.40 -25.23
CA PRO A 425 19.03 -12.96 -25.73
C PRO A 425 19.09 -14.49 -25.83
N ILE A 426 17.94 -15.16 -25.84
CA ILE A 426 17.82 -16.63 -26.02
C ILE A 426 18.43 -17.07 -27.36
N ILE A 427 18.23 -16.26 -28.41
CA ILE A 427 18.78 -16.50 -29.76
C ILE A 427 19.61 -15.29 -30.17
N VAL A 428 20.77 -15.54 -30.79
CA VAL A 428 21.64 -14.49 -31.33
C VAL A 428 20.85 -13.57 -32.29
N ARG A 429 21.04 -12.27 -32.15
CA ARG A 429 20.42 -11.24 -33.01
C ARG A 429 21.18 -11.16 -34.32
N ASP A 430 20.46 -11.13 -35.44
CA ASP A 430 21.04 -10.74 -36.72
C ASP A 430 21.36 -9.22 -36.64
N GLU A 431 22.63 -8.83 -36.80
CA GLU A 431 23.16 -7.49 -36.46
C GLU A 431 22.47 -6.32 -37.18
N GLU A 432 21.80 -6.56 -38.31
CA GLU A 432 21.36 -5.52 -39.25
C GLU A 432 20.04 -4.79 -38.89
N ASN A 433 19.23 -5.26 -37.94
CA ASN A 433 17.85 -4.74 -37.75
C ASN A 433 17.49 -4.23 -36.35
N THR A 434 18.47 -3.98 -35.47
CA THR A 434 18.20 -3.52 -34.08
C THR A 434 17.73 -2.06 -33.97
N SER A 435 17.55 -1.36 -35.08
CA SER A 435 17.13 0.04 -35.12
C SER A 435 15.61 0.24 -35.28
N GLU A 436 14.76 -0.62 -34.71
CA GLU A 436 13.36 -0.23 -34.46
C GLU A 436 13.32 0.73 -33.25
N LYS A 437 14.01 1.88 -33.37
CA LYS A 437 13.93 3.03 -32.46
C LYS A 437 12.60 3.73 -32.69
N ASN A 438 11.49 3.04 -32.43
CA ASN A 438 10.19 3.68 -32.44
C ASN A 438 9.99 4.36 -31.08
N ASN A 439 10.53 5.58 -30.99
CA ASN A 439 10.44 6.44 -29.80
C ASN A 439 8.99 6.76 -29.39
N THR A 440 7.99 6.42 -30.20
CA THR A 440 6.57 6.69 -29.99
C THR A 440 5.75 5.50 -29.50
N ILE A 441 6.30 4.28 -29.47
CA ILE A 441 5.53 3.10 -29.00
C ILE A 441 5.25 3.22 -27.51
N THR A 442 4.00 3.03 -27.13
CA THR A 442 3.58 2.85 -25.73
C THR A 442 3.34 1.37 -25.48
N PHE A 443 3.65 0.93 -24.26
CA PHE A 443 3.48 -0.46 -23.86
C PHE A 443 2.34 -0.59 -22.87
N ASN A 444 1.61 -1.71 -22.98
CA ASN A 444 0.52 -1.98 -22.07
C ASN A 444 1.04 -2.51 -20.72
N PHE A 445 0.19 -2.41 -19.70
CA PHE A 445 0.49 -2.87 -18.34
C PHE A 445 0.89 -4.35 -18.27
N ILE A 446 0.32 -5.22 -19.11
CA ILE A 446 0.64 -6.66 -19.11
C ILE A 446 2.11 -6.88 -19.53
N THR A 447 2.58 -6.15 -20.54
CA THR A 447 3.97 -6.24 -21.02
C THR A 447 4.94 -5.79 -19.93
N GLU A 448 4.68 -4.63 -19.31
CA GLU A 448 5.48 -4.08 -18.21
C GLU A 448 5.58 -5.07 -17.04
N ILE A 449 4.44 -5.52 -16.52
CA ILE A 449 4.40 -6.43 -15.37
C ILE A 449 5.01 -7.78 -15.69
N PHE A 450 4.85 -8.31 -16.90
CA PHE A 450 5.47 -9.58 -17.30
C PHE A 450 6.99 -9.53 -17.18
N PHE A 451 7.65 -8.54 -17.78
CA PHE A 451 9.11 -8.42 -17.72
C PHE A 451 9.62 -8.00 -16.34
N MET A 452 8.91 -7.11 -15.64
CA MET A 452 9.23 -6.75 -14.26
C MET A 452 9.15 -7.95 -13.31
N SER A 453 8.15 -8.83 -13.46
CA SER A 453 7.99 -10.02 -12.62
C SER A 453 9.17 -10.98 -12.79
N HIS A 454 9.60 -11.22 -14.03
CA HIS A 454 10.76 -12.07 -14.30
C HIS A 454 12.06 -11.47 -13.75
N LEU A 455 12.32 -10.18 -13.98
CA LEU A 455 13.53 -9.55 -13.46
C LEU A 455 13.54 -9.52 -11.93
N SER A 456 12.40 -9.22 -11.33
CA SER A 456 12.21 -9.26 -9.88
C SER A 456 12.49 -10.65 -9.32
N TYR A 457 12.01 -11.71 -9.99
CA TYR A 457 12.26 -13.10 -9.59
C TYR A 457 13.76 -13.44 -9.60
N SER A 458 14.47 -13.04 -10.66
CA SER A 458 15.92 -13.25 -10.75
C SER A 458 16.65 -12.56 -9.59
N CYS A 459 16.26 -11.33 -9.26
CA CYS A 459 16.87 -10.55 -8.19
C CYS A 459 16.50 -11.02 -6.78
N SER A 460 15.38 -11.75 -6.61
CA SER A 460 14.87 -12.23 -5.32
C SER A 460 15.03 -13.75 -5.14
N VAL A 461 14.09 -14.53 -5.68
CA VAL A 461 13.93 -15.97 -5.45
C VAL A 461 15.12 -16.75 -6.00
N GLN A 462 15.51 -16.49 -7.25
CA GLN A 462 16.63 -17.19 -7.90
C GLN A 462 17.94 -16.94 -7.12
N ARG A 463 18.17 -15.69 -6.70
CA ARG A 463 19.31 -15.33 -5.86
C ARG A 463 19.28 -16.04 -4.51
N LEU A 464 18.12 -16.05 -3.83
CA LEU A 464 17.95 -16.74 -2.55
C LEU A 464 18.20 -18.25 -2.69
N HIS A 465 17.77 -18.85 -3.80
CA HIS A 465 18.06 -20.24 -4.10
C HIS A 465 19.56 -20.48 -4.26
N ARG A 466 20.29 -19.65 -5.02
CA ARG A 466 21.76 -19.74 -5.10
C ARG A 466 22.43 -19.57 -3.74
N LYS A 467 21.94 -18.64 -2.91
CA LYS A 467 22.41 -18.45 -1.53
C LYS A 467 22.18 -19.70 -0.67
N LEU A 468 21.03 -20.35 -0.81
CA LEU A 468 20.71 -21.60 -0.12
C LEU A 468 21.69 -22.72 -0.52
N LEU A 469 21.97 -22.87 -1.82
CA LEU A 469 22.91 -23.87 -2.32
C LEU A 469 24.33 -23.63 -1.81
N LYS A 470 24.79 -22.38 -1.82
CA LYS A 470 26.10 -21.99 -1.27
C LYS A 470 26.21 -22.31 0.22
N ILE A 471 25.19 -21.95 1.02
CA ILE A 471 25.15 -22.28 2.46
C ILE A 471 25.18 -23.80 2.67
N ASN A 472 24.48 -24.57 1.84
CA ASN A 472 24.50 -26.04 1.91
C ASN A 472 25.89 -26.64 1.64
N GLU A 473 26.63 -26.07 0.68
CA GLU A 473 28.01 -26.46 0.39
C GLU A 473 28.95 -26.09 1.56
N GLU A 474 28.85 -24.86 2.06
CA GLU A 474 29.62 -24.37 3.21
C GLU A 474 29.35 -25.21 4.48
N LEU A 475 28.08 -25.55 4.74
CA LEU A 475 27.70 -26.43 5.85
C LEU A 475 28.36 -27.81 5.76
N SER A 476 28.44 -28.37 4.55
CA SER A 476 29.10 -29.67 4.35
C SER A 476 30.59 -29.57 4.70
N GLN A 477 31.26 -28.48 4.32
CA GLN A 477 32.66 -28.23 4.66
C GLN A 477 32.87 -28.04 6.17
N VAL A 478 32.01 -27.24 6.82
CA VAL A 478 32.07 -27.02 8.28
C VAL A 478 31.83 -28.33 9.03
N GLN A 479 30.90 -29.16 8.58
CA GLN A 479 30.62 -30.48 9.18
C GLN A 479 31.83 -31.41 9.10
N HIS A 480 32.54 -31.44 7.97
CA HIS A 480 33.78 -32.20 7.83
C HIS A 480 34.87 -31.68 8.77
N ALA A 481 35.09 -30.36 8.79
CA ALA A 481 36.07 -29.74 9.68
C ALA A 481 35.77 -30.00 11.17
N TYR A 482 34.49 -29.93 11.56
CA TYR A 482 34.04 -30.24 12.91
C TYR A 482 34.37 -31.68 13.31
N ASN A 483 34.07 -32.65 12.42
CA ASN A 483 34.33 -34.06 12.68
C ASN A 483 35.83 -34.35 12.83
N ASP A 484 36.67 -33.73 12.00
CA ASP A 484 38.13 -33.89 12.07
C ASP A 484 38.73 -33.22 13.32
N ALA A 485 38.31 -31.99 13.64
CA ALA A 485 38.75 -31.28 14.84
C ALA A 485 38.34 -32.02 16.13
N THR A 486 37.12 -32.58 16.16
CA THR A 486 36.64 -33.38 17.30
C THR A 486 37.47 -34.64 17.51
N ARG A 487 37.89 -35.30 16.42
CA ARG A 487 38.74 -36.50 16.47
C ARG A 487 40.16 -36.20 16.97
N LEU A 488 40.72 -35.03 16.62
CA LEU A 488 42.10 -34.65 16.93
C LEU A 488 42.24 -34.01 18.33
N ASN A 489 41.36 -33.07 18.68
CA ASN A 489 41.53 -32.19 19.84
C ASN A 489 40.52 -32.46 20.96
N GLY A 490 39.52 -33.32 20.72
CA GLY A 490 38.44 -33.61 21.66
C GLY A 490 37.36 -32.52 21.71
N VAL A 491 36.20 -32.87 22.28
CA VAL A 491 34.95 -32.07 22.22
C VAL A 491 35.05 -30.71 22.94
N ASN A 492 35.95 -30.58 23.91
CA ASN A 492 36.07 -29.37 24.73
C ASN A 492 37.05 -28.32 24.16
N ASP A 493 37.61 -28.56 22.96
CA ASP A 493 38.50 -27.60 22.31
C ASP A 493 37.73 -26.36 21.84
N GLU A 494 38.33 -25.18 22.00
CA GLU A 494 37.70 -23.90 21.62
C GLU A 494 37.40 -23.85 20.10
N ASN A 495 38.22 -24.49 19.26
CA ASN A 495 37.95 -24.54 17.82
C ASN A 495 36.76 -25.45 17.49
N VAL A 496 36.56 -26.53 18.25
CA VAL A 496 35.39 -27.41 18.10
C VAL A 496 34.11 -26.65 18.44
N GLN A 497 34.12 -25.86 19.53
CA GLN A 497 32.99 -24.99 19.89
C GLN A 497 32.70 -23.93 18.82
N ARG A 498 33.73 -23.29 18.26
CA ARG A 498 33.56 -22.31 17.16
C ARG A 498 32.98 -22.94 15.90
N LEU A 499 33.40 -24.15 15.55
CA LEU A 499 32.86 -24.91 14.41
C LEU A 499 31.42 -25.34 14.67
N GLU A 500 31.08 -25.71 15.91
CA GLU A 500 29.70 -26.01 16.31
C GLU A 500 28.79 -24.77 16.18
N ASP A 501 29.22 -23.62 16.67
CA ASP A 501 28.50 -22.35 16.53
C ASP A 501 28.31 -21.95 15.06
N ALA A 502 29.33 -22.16 14.23
CA ALA A 502 29.26 -21.91 12.79
C ALA A 502 28.26 -22.84 12.11
N MET A 503 28.22 -24.12 12.52
CA MET A 503 27.29 -25.10 12.02
C MET A 503 25.84 -24.77 12.40
N GLU A 504 25.57 -24.41 13.65
CA GLU A 504 24.24 -23.98 14.10
C GLU A 504 23.76 -22.76 13.32
N LYS A 505 24.61 -21.71 13.20
CA LYS A 505 24.28 -20.50 12.42
C LYS A 505 23.98 -20.82 10.95
N GLY A 506 24.80 -21.67 10.33
CA GLY A 506 24.61 -22.10 8.94
C GLY A 506 23.30 -22.88 8.77
N LEU A 507 22.97 -23.78 9.70
CA LEU A 507 21.77 -24.60 9.63
C LEU A 507 20.51 -23.76 9.87
N THR A 508 20.55 -22.78 10.77
CA THR A 508 19.47 -21.80 10.99
C THR A 508 19.23 -20.97 9.72
N ALA A 509 20.31 -20.50 9.06
CA ALA A 509 20.19 -19.77 7.80
C ALA A 509 19.61 -20.65 6.67
N PHE A 510 20.08 -21.89 6.56
CA PHE A 510 19.60 -22.87 5.59
C PHE A 510 18.10 -23.15 5.75
N LEU A 511 17.66 -23.49 6.97
CA LEU A 511 16.25 -23.78 7.23
C LEU A 511 15.35 -22.57 6.99
N ASN A 512 15.79 -21.37 7.38
CA ASN A 512 15.02 -20.15 7.13
C ASN A 512 14.83 -19.87 5.64
N ILE A 513 15.92 -19.86 4.87
CA ILE A 513 15.82 -19.58 3.42
C ILE A 513 15.02 -20.70 2.73
N LYS A 514 15.25 -21.98 3.08
CA LYS A 514 14.49 -23.11 2.54
C LYS A 514 13.00 -22.96 2.82
N THR A 515 12.64 -22.55 4.03
CA THR A 515 11.24 -22.34 4.44
C THR A 515 10.58 -21.22 3.66
N VAL A 516 11.28 -20.09 3.50
CA VAL A 516 10.79 -18.96 2.72
C VAL A 516 10.55 -19.32 1.26
N LEU A 517 11.50 -20.03 0.63
CA LEU A 517 11.39 -20.46 -0.76
C LEU A 517 10.32 -21.54 -0.97
N ASN A 518 9.91 -22.24 0.09
CA ASN A 518 8.84 -23.24 0.06
C ASN A 518 7.47 -22.69 0.50
N GLU A 519 7.32 -21.37 0.65
CA GLU A 519 6.00 -20.81 0.97
C GLU A 519 5.01 -21.14 -0.18
N PRO A 520 3.85 -21.74 0.11
CA PRO A 520 2.94 -22.23 -0.93
C PRO A 520 2.44 -21.18 -1.92
N CYS A 521 2.14 -19.95 -1.47
CA CYS A 521 1.67 -18.88 -2.35
C CYS A 521 2.76 -18.40 -3.32
N LEU A 522 4.01 -18.28 -2.86
CA LEU A 522 5.15 -17.99 -3.72
C LEU A 522 5.30 -19.04 -4.83
N LEU A 523 5.21 -20.32 -4.48
CA LEU A 523 5.31 -21.43 -5.43
C LEU A 523 4.15 -21.45 -6.43
N GLU A 524 2.91 -21.27 -5.96
CA GLU A 524 1.71 -21.19 -6.82
C GLU A 524 1.84 -20.07 -7.85
N LEU A 525 2.20 -18.87 -7.39
CA LEU A 525 2.33 -17.69 -8.24
C LEU A 525 3.51 -17.80 -9.22
N SER A 526 4.65 -18.32 -8.77
CA SER A 526 5.82 -18.58 -9.62
C SER A 526 5.48 -19.62 -10.70
N ASN A 527 4.80 -20.70 -10.33
CA ASN A 527 4.36 -21.73 -11.27
C ASN A 527 3.43 -21.16 -12.34
N ALA A 528 2.49 -20.30 -11.96
CA ALA A 528 1.59 -19.64 -12.90
C ALA A 528 2.35 -18.78 -13.92
N LEU A 529 3.26 -17.92 -13.45
CA LEU A 529 4.10 -17.09 -14.33
C LEU A 529 4.94 -17.95 -15.28
N PHE A 530 5.61 -18.99 -14.78
CA PHE A 530 6.48 -19.83 -15.60
C PHE A 530 5.72 -20.70 -16.59
N THR A 531 4.57 -21.26 -16.20
CA THR A 531 3.72 -22.03 -17.13
C THR A 531 3.23 -21.12 -18.27
N ALA A 532 2.76 -19.92 -17.93
CA ALA A 532 2.32 -18.93 -18.90
C ALA A 532 3.47 -18.46 -19.82
N SER A 533 4.68 -18.29 -19.25
CA SER A 533 5.89 -17.95 -20.00
C SER A 533 6.27 -19.04 -20.98
N CYS A 534 6.21 -20.32 -20.57
CA CYS A 534 6.42 -21.46 -21.47
C CYS A 534 5.39 -21.46 -22.60
N SER A 535 4.09 -21.30 -22.31
CA SER A 535 3.06 -21.20 -23.35
C SER A 535 3.33 -20.06 -24.33
N TRP A 536 3.74 -18.89 -23.84
CA TRP A 536 4.04 -17.73 -24.66
C TRP A 536 5.31 -17.92 -25.51
N LEU A 537 6.38 -18.50 -24.96
CA LEU A 537 7.61 -18.79 -25.72
C LEU A 537 7.37 -19.85 -26.80
N VAL A 538 6.59 -20.89 -26.52
CA VAL A 538 6.16 -21.91 -27.49
C VAL A 538 5.34 -21.27 -28.61
N HIS A 539 4.46 -20.32 -28.27
CA HIS A 539 3.71 -19.56 -29.26
C HIS A 539 4.64 -18.74 -30.15
N LEU A 540 5.57 -17.96 -29.58
CA LEU A 540 6.56 -17.20 -30.36
C LEU A 540 7.39 -18.11 -31.27
N ALA A 541 7.80 -19.29 -30.80
CA ALA A 541 8.52 -20.26 -31.61
C ALA A 541 7.69 -20.86 -32.76
N SER A 542 6.37 -20.93 -32.60
CA SER A 542 5.44 -21.49 -33.59
C SER A 542 5.01 -20.49 -34.66
N LEU A 543 5.15 -19.19 -34.40
CA LEU A 543 4.79 -18.14 -35.36
C LEU A 543 5.73 -18.19 -36.56
N SER A 544 5.18 -18.36 -37.77
CA SER A 544 5.90 -18.02 -38.99
C SER A 544 5.76 -16.51 -39.25
N ASP A 545 6.76 -15.91 -39.89
CA ASP A 545 6.75 -14.47 -40.24
C ASP A 545 5.60 -14.06 -41.18
N GLN A 546 4.81 -15.03 -41.69
CA GLN A 546 3.71 -14.83 -42.63
C GLN A 546 2.32 -14.81 -41.96
N ILE A 547 2.21 -15.10 -40.66
CA ILE A 547 0.93 -15.13 -39.95
C ILE A 547 0.70 -13.79 -39.27
N GLU A 548 -0.15 -12.96 -39.88
CA GLU A 548 -0.71 -11.77 -39.25
C GLU A 548 -2.02 -12.13 -38.51
N ASN A 549 -2.21 -11.56 -37.32
CA ASN A 549 -3.44 -11.66 -36.50
C ASN A 549 -3.76 -13.05 -35.94
N VAL A 550 -3.03 -13.46 -34.91
CA VAL A 550 -3.36 -14.64 -34.12
C VAL A 550 -4.27 -14.28 -32.95
N GLU A 551 -5.42 -14.94 -32.83
CA GLU A 551 -6.40 -14.72 -31.75
C GLU A 551 -6.19 -15.63 -30.53
N THR A 552 -5.44 -16.74 -30.68
CA THR A 552 -5.23 -17.76 -29.65
C THR A 552 -3.77 -18.20 -29.54
N ILE A 553 -3.33 -18.60 -28.34
CA ILE A 553 -1.97 -19.11 -28.14
C ILE A 553 -1.79 -20.40 -28.94
N GLN A 554 -0.78 -20.42 -29.83
CA GLN A 554 -0.48 -21.57 -30.66
C GLN A 554 0.46 -22.54 -29.97
N MET A 555 0.25 -23.84 -30.20
CA MET A 555 1.15 -24.89 -29.76
C MET A 555 2.01 -25.40 -30.92
N ILE A 556 3.22 -25.84 -30.61
CA ILE A 556 4.07 -26.56 -31.57
C ILE A 556 3.41 -27.90 -31.87
N LYS A 557 2.97 -28.08 -33.12
CA LYS A 557 2.32 -29.32 -33.57
C LYS A 557 3.31 -30.43 -33.93
N GLN A 558 4.54 -30.06 -34.30
CA GLN A 558 5.55 -31.00 -34.77
C GLN A 558 6.96 -30.52 -34.38
N LEU A 559 7.76 -31.47 -33.88
CA LEU A 559 9.21 -31.30 -33.68
C LEU A 559 9.96 -32.32 -34.56
N PRO A 560 11.12 -31.96 -35.16
CA PRO A 560 11.73 -30.63 -35.17
C PRO A 560 10.89 -29.57 -35.90
N LEU A 561 11.14 -28.29 -35.65
CA LEU A 561 10.43 -27.19 -36.32
C LEU A 561 10.69 -27.22 -37.83
N ILE A 562 9.64 -26.98 -38.63
CA ILE A 562 9.69 -27.02 -40.09
C ILE A 562 10.29 -25.74 -40.68
N SER A 563 10.07 -24.59 -40.02
CA SER A 563 10.57 -23.27 -40.42
C SER A 563 11.53 -22.69 -39.38
N LYS A 564 12.34 -21.69 -39.79
CA LYS A 564 13.15 -20.90 -38.85
C LYS A 564 12.21 -20.31 -37.78
N PRO A 565 12.57 -20.37 -36.49
CA PRO A 565 11.77 -19.77 -35.43
C PRO A 565 11.62 -18.27 -35.64
N ASN A 566 10.53 -17.70 -35.14
CA ASN A 566 10.24 -16.28 -35.27
C ASN A 566 11.40 -15.39 -34.77
N ARG A 567 11.71 -14.33 -35.53
CA ARG A 567 12.78 -13.38 -35.18
C ARG A 567 12.60 -12.75 -33.79
N GLN A 568 11.37 -12.62 -33.30
CA GLN A 568 11.05 -12.05 -31.99
C GLN A 568 11.67 -12.83 -30.83
N LEU A 569 12.01 -14.11 -31.01
CA LEU A 569 12.74 -14.87 -29.99
C LEU A 569 14.15 -14.32 -29.72
N SER A 570 14.76 -13.64 -30.69
CA SER A 570 16.06 -12.96 -30.51
C SER A 570 15.97 -11.68 -29.65
N TYR A 571 14.74 -11.23 -29.34
CA TYR A 571 14.52 -10.09 -28.45
C TYR A 571 14.41 -10.54 -27.00
N ILE A 572 14.09 -11.81 -26.76
CA ILE A 572 13.78 -12.30 -25.41
C ILE A 572 15.07 -12.53 -24.62
N PRO A 573 15.22 -11.97 -23.42
CA PRO A 573 16.37 -12.22 -22.56
C PRO A 573 16.46 -13.68 -22.09
N GLU A 574 17.67 -14.22 -22.03
CA GLU A 574 17.99 -15.57 -21.57
C GLU A 574 17.55 -15.81 -20.11
N PHE A 575 17.62 -14.78 -19.26
CA PHE A 575 17.27 -14.93 -17.84
C PHE A 575 15.83 -15.41 -17.60
N ILE A 576 14.92 -15.22 -18.56
CA ILE A 576 13.56 -15.77 -18.48
C ILE A 576 13.61 -17.31 -18.47
N MET A 577 14.42 -17.91 -19.34
CA MET A 577 14.63 -19.37 -19.37
C MET A 577 15.45 -19.85 -18.18
N GLU A 578 16.44 -19.06 -17.74
CA GLU A 578 17.20 -19.36 -16.53
C GLU A 578 16.29 -19.41 -15.29
N ASN A 579 15.35 -18.48 -15.15
CA ASN A 579 14.39 -18.45 -14.05
C ASN A 579 13.53 -19.72 -14.02
N ILE A 580 12.97 -20.12 -15.17
CA ILE A 580 12.16 -21.33 -15.30
C ILE A 580 12.99 -22.57 -14.91
N THR A 581 14.22 -22.65 -15.42
CA THR A 581 15.10 -23.79 -15.16
C THR A 581 15.54 -23.84 -13.70
N ASP A 582 15.88 -22.70 -13.10
CA ASP A 582 16.25 -22.59 -11.69
C ASP A 582 15.10 -23.00 -10.77
N TYR A 583 13.87 -22.56 -11.08
CA TYR A 583 12.67 -22.96 -10.37
C TYR A 583 12.45 -24.47 -10.40
N LEU A 584 12.53 -25.10 -11.59
CA LEU A 584 12.40 -26.55 -11.72
C LEU A 584 13.48 -27.32 -10.97
N ARG A 585 14.73 -26.82 -10.97
CA ARG A 585 15.83 -27.40 -10.17
C ARG A 585 15.56 -27.29 -8.67
N PHE A 586 15.05 -26.15 -8.22
CA PHE A 586 14.65 -25.94 -6.83
C PHE A 586 13.58 -26.96 -6.42
N LEU A 587 12.49 -27.07 -7.20
CA LEU A 587 11.42 -28.02 -6.93
C LEU A 587 11.93 -29.46 -6.89
N GLY A 588 12.70 -29.88 -7.90
CA GLY A 588 13.25 -31.24 -7.95
C GLY A 588 14.14 -31.61 -6.75
N ARG A 589 14.73 -30.61 -6.07
CA ARG A 589 15.58 -30.82 -4.90
C ARG A 589 14.86 -30.66 -3.57
N PHE A 590 13.93 -29.71 -3.47
CA PHE A 590 13.35 -29.28 -2.19
C PHE A 590 11.83 -29.42 -2.11
N ASN A 591 11.13 -29.69 -3.21
CA ASN A 591 9.68 -29.90 -3.28
C ASN A 591 9.29 -30.85 -4.43
N VAL A 592 9.65 -32.14 -4.28
CA VAL A 592 9.49 -33.17 -5.32
C VAL A 592 8.02 -33.39 -5.69
N GLN A 593 7.11 -33.27 -4.73
CA GLN A 593 5.66 -33.44 -4.97
C GLN A 593 5.14 -32.39 -5.95
N LEU A 594 5.50 -31.11 -5.77
CA LEU A 594 5.12 -30.07 -6.71
C LEU A 594 5.85 -30.22 -8.05
N PHE A 595 7.12 -30.65 -8.04
CA PHE A 595 7.86 -30.96 -9.27
C PHE A 595 7.14 -32.02 -10.12
N GLU A 596 6.70 -33.12 -9.51
CA GLU A 596 5.95 -34.18 -10.19
C GLU A 596 4.61 -33.67 -10.72
N PHE A 597 3.90 -32.84 -9.94
CA PHE A 597 2.65 -32.21 -10.38
C PHE A 597 2.86 -31.34 -11.63
N CYS A 598 3.92 -30.52 -11.65
CA CYS A 598 4.27 -29.70 -12.82
C CYS A 598 4.56 -30.54 -14.07
N LEU A 599 5.15 -31.74 -13.92
CA LEU A 599 5.42 -32.66 -15.03
C LEU A 599 4.17 -33.43 -15.51
N GLN A 600 3.17 -33.59 -14.64
CA GLN A 600 1.95 -34.34 -14.92
C GLN A 600 0.83 -33.51 -15.57
N MET A 601 0.95 -32.18 -15.60
CA MET A 601 0.02 -31.31 -16.34
C MET A 601 0.16 -31.55 -17.85
N LYS A 602 -0.59 -32.54 -18.35
CA LYS A 602 -0.78 -32.85 -19.77
C LYS A 602 -1.78 -31.90 -20.42
#